data_AF-A0A087U765-F1
#
_entry.id   AF-A0A087U765-F1
#
_cell.length_a   1.000
_cell.length_b   1.000
_cell.length_c   1.000
_cell.angle_alpha   90.00
_cell.angle_beta   90.00
_cell.angle_gamma   90.00
#
_symmetry.space_group_name_H-M   'P 1'
#
loop_
_entity.id
_entity.type
_entity.pdbx_description
1 polymer ?
#
loop_
_entity_poly.entity_id
_entity_poly.type
_entity_poly.pdbx_seq_one_letter_code
_entity_poly.pdbx_strand_id
1 'polypeptide(L)' 'MKVVLTVILVLCLLSATFDIMAAQRLSERIDQTLCSRSCRLFSRAHREGCCRLYNNCCGR' A
#
# COMPACT_ATOMS: atom_id res chain seq x y z
N MET A 1 -12.77 11.12 -35.06
CA MET A 1 -13.55 10.58 -33.92
C MET A 1 -12.86 9.40 -33.22
N LYS A 2 -12.35 8.37 -33.95
CA LYS A 2 -11.68 7.21 -33.33
C LYS A 2 -10.45 7.56 -32.47
N VAL A 3 -9.61 8.51 -32.92
CA VAL A 3 -8.38 8.93 -32.21
C VAL A 3 -8.67 9.66 -30.90
N VAL A 4 -9.75 10.47 -30.86
CA VAL A 4 -10.14 11.20 -29.65
C VAL A 4 -10.64 10.23 -28.58
N LEU A 5 -11.39 9.21 -28.99
CA LEU A 5 -11.90 8.18 -28.08
C LEU A 5 -10.75 7.35 -27.47
N THR A 6 -9.74 6.97 -28.26
CA THR A 6 -8.58 6.25 -27.73
C THR A 6 -7.75 7.09 -26.77
N VAL A 7 -7.57 8.39 -27.03
CA VAL A 7 -6.84 9.29 -26.11
C VAL A 7 -7.56 9.41 -24.77
N ILE A 8 -8.89 9.58 -24.76
CA ILE A 8 -9.68 9.67 -23.52
C ILE A 8 -9.58 8.35 -22.73
N LEU A 9 -9.68 7.21 -23.41
CA LEU A 9 -9.59 5.90 -22.76
C LEU A 9 -8.22 5.70 -22.08
N VAL A 10 -7.13 6.08 -22.75
CA VAL A 10 -5.77 5.99 -22.22
C VAL A 10 -5.58 6.92 -21.03
N LEU A 11 -6.09 8.15 -21.07
CA LEU A 11 -6.06 9.05 -19.92
C LEU A 11 -6.81 8.47 -18.71
N CYS A 12 -8.01 7.93 -18.90
CA CYS A 12 -8.78 7.33 -17.81
C CYS A 12 -8.06 6.13 -17.18
N LEU A 13 -7.44 5.27 -17.99
CA LEU A 13 -6.66 4.13 -17.51
C LEU A 13 -5.44 4.59 -16.70
N LEU A 14 -4.72 5.61 -17.18
CA LEU A 14 -3.59 6.18 -16.46
C LEU A 14 -4.04 6.76 -15.11
N SER A 15 -5.09 7.58 -15.07
CA SER A 15 -5.64 8.13 -13.83
C SER A 15 -6.01 7.04 -12.83
N ALA A 16 -6.70 5.98 -13.28
CA ALA A 16 -7.05 4.85 -12.44
C ALA A 16 -5.80 4.14 -11.87
N THR A 17 -4.76 3.94 -12.67
CA THR A 17 -3.50 3.34 -12.17
C THR A 17 -2.77 4.24 -11.19
N PHE A 18 -2.81 5.56 -11.38
CA PHE A 18 -2.23 6.54 -10.44
C PHE A 18 -2.95 6.53 -9.10
N ASP A 19 -4.28 6.51 -9.11
CA ASP A 19 -5.10 6.44 -7.88
C ASP A 19 -4.85 5.13 -7.11
N ILE A 20 -4.73 4.00 -7.81
CA ILE A 20 -4.41 2.70 -7.19
C ILE A 20 -3.01 2.74 -6.57
N MET A 21 -2.00 3.24 -7.27
CA MET A 21 -0.65 3.37 -6.73
C MET A 21 -0.58 4.30 -5.53
N ALA A 22 -1.33 5.41 -5.54
CA ALA A 22 -1.42 6.33 -4.43
C ALA A 22 -2.10 5.68 -3.21
N ALA A 23 -3.19 4.95 -3.42
CA ALA A 23 -3.89 4.20 -2.37
C ALA A 23 -3.00 3.10 -1.78
N GLN A 24 -2.25 2.37 -2.60
CA GLN A 24 -1.28 1.37 -2.13
C GLN A 24 -0.20 1.98 -1.24
N ARG A 25 0.40 3.11 -1.65
CA ARG A 25 1.38 3.83 -0.83
C ARG A 25 0.82 4.31 0.51
N LEU A 26 -0.45 4.74 0.52
CA LEU A 26 -1.10 5.15 1.76
C LEU A 26 -1.33 3.93 2.67
N SER A 27 -1.80 2.82 2.12
CA SER A 27 -1.98 1.56 2.85
C SER A 27 -0.66 1.08 3.47
N GLU A 28 0.44 1.08 2.70
CA GLU A 28 1.76 0.69 3.21
C GLU A 28 2.22 1.58 4.37
N ARG A 29 1.97 2.90 4.31
CA ARG A 29 2.32 3.83 5.40
C ARG A 29 1.48 3.58 6.64
N ILE A 30 0.19 3.30 6.46
CA ILE A 30 -0.72 2.95 7.57
C ILE A 30 -0.23 1.67 8.24
N ASP A 31 0.07 0.64 7.45
CA ASP A 31 0.56 -0.63 7.95
C ASP A 31 1.91 -0.50 8.65
N GLN A 32 2.86 0.26 8.10
CA GLN A 32 4.12 0.57 8.79
C GLN A 32 3.90 1.26 10.14
N THR A 33 2.98 2.22 10.19
CA THR A 33 2.67 2.96 11.42
C THR A 33 2.01 2.06 12.45
N LEU A 34 1.09 1.20 12.01
CA LEU A 34 0.45 0.16 12.83
C LEU A 34 1.52 -0.76 13.40
N CYS A 35 2.36 -1.36 12.55
CA CYS A 35 3.47 -2.20 12.98
C CYS A 35 4.33 -1.49 14.05
N SER A 36 4.76 -0.25 13.81
CA SER A 36 5.56 0.53 14.77
C SER A 36 4.89 0.66 16.15
N ARG A 37 3.61 1.03 16.19
CA ARG A 37 2.91 1.33 17.45
C ARG A 37 2.35 0.09 18.15
N SER A 38 2.04 -0.94 17.40
CA SER A 38 1.17 -2.02 17.86
C SER A 38 1.93 -3.29 18.26
N CYS A 39 3.25 -3.37 18.01
CA CYS A 39 3.99 -4.61 18.21
C CYS A 39 4.00 -5.17 19.63
N ARG A 40 3.82 -4.34 20.66
CA ARG A 40 3.67 -4.81 22.05
C ARG A 40 2.26 -5.29 22.37
N LEU A 41 1.26 -4.90 21.57
CA LEU A 41 -0.16 -5.16 21.78
C LEU A 41 -0.68 -6.34 20.96
N PHE A 42 -0.20 -6.47 19.73
CA PHE A 42 -0.68 -7.48 18.79
C PHE A 42 0.08 -8.81 18.91
N SER A 43 -0.51 -9.85 18.32
CA SER A 43 -0.02 -11.22 18.37
C SER A 43 1.35 -11.40 17.69
N ARG A 44 2.02 -12.53 17.98
CA ARG A 44 3.30 -12.91 17.36
C ARG A 44 3.20 -12.97 15.83
N ALA A 45 2.08 -13.43 15.28
CA ALA A 45 1.83 -13.47 13.84
C ALA A 45 1.86 -12.06 13.21
N HIS A 46 1.32 -11.05 13.90
CA HIS A 46 1.40 -9.65 13.46
C HIS A 46 2.85 -9.17 13.44
N ARG A 47 3.63 -9.45 14.49
CA ARG A 47 5.06 -9.10 14.56
C ARG A 47 5.89 -9.76 13.46
N GLU A 48 5.65 -11.04 13.18
CA GLU A 48 6.33 -11.77 12.10
C GLU A 48 5.97 -11.20 10.72
N GLY A 49 4.70 -10.87 10.49
CA GLY A 49 4.26 -10.18 9.28
C GLY A 49 4.93 -8.80 9.11
N CYS A 50 4.92 -7.98 10.16
CA CYS A 50 5.58 -6.67 10.20
C CYS A 50 7.09 -6.76 9.97
N CYS A 51 7.75 -7.76 10.53
CA CYS A 51 9.18 -7.97 10.33
C CYS A 51 9.48 -8.35 8.88
N ARG A 52 8.68 -9.26 8.30
CA ARG A 52 8.90 -9.74 6.93
C ARG A 52 8.61 -8.68 5.86
N LEU A 53 7.57 -7.88 6.06
CA LEU A 53 7.12 -6.90 5.06
C LEU A 53 7.77 -5.53 5.24
N TYR A 54 7.97 -5.10 6.48
CA TYR A 54 8.36 -3.72 6.80
C TYR A 54 9.66 -3.63 7.61
N ASN A 55 10.36 -4.75 7.83
CA ASN A 55 11.56 -4.85 8.68
C ASN A 55 11.36 -4.23 10.07
N ASN A 56 10.13 -4.29 10.57
CA ASN A 56 9.73 -3.66 11.82
C ASN A 56 9.37 -4.74 12.85
N CYS A 57 9.75 -4.51 14.11
CA CYS A 57 9.44 -5.40 15.25
C CYS A 57 10.06 -6.79 15.22
N CYS A 58 11.10 -7.00 14.41
CA CYS A 58 11.89 -8.22 14.42
C CYS A 58 12.49 -8.47 15.81
N GLY A 59 12.26 -9.65 16.38
CA GLY A 59 12.83 -10.05 17.68
C GLY A 59 12.16 -9.44 18.92
N ARG A 60 11.00 -8.79 18.79
CA ARG A 60 10.18 -8.33 19.91
C ARG A 60 9.08 -9.32 20.31
#